data_AF-A0A059DZ83-F1
#
_entry.id   AF-A0A059DZ83-F1
#
_cell.length_a   1.000
_cell.length_b   1.000
_cell.length_c   1.000
_cell.angle_alpha   90.00
_cell.angle_beta   90.00
_cell.angle_gamma   90.00
#
_symmetry.space_group_name_H-M   'P 1'
#
loop_
_entity.id
_entity.type
_entity.pdbx_description
1 polymer ?
#
loop_
_entity_poly.entity_id
_entity_poly.type
_entity_poly.pdbx_seq_one_letter_code
_entity_poly.pdbx_strand_id
1 'polypeptide(L)' 'MIPGWDGAKAMKASKFTDAQKAFILKQGEEGIPVAEVCRKAGISQATYFNWSEAE' A
#
# COMPACT_ATOMS: atom_id res chain seq x y z
N MET A 1 8.85 -8.89 -2.66
CA MET A 1 9.42 -8.37 -1.40
C MET A 1 9.70 -6.90 -1.63
N ILE A 2 8.95 -6.02 -0.95
CA ILE A 2 9.12 -4.57 -1.05
C ILE A 2 10.31 -4.23 -0.12
N PRO A 3 11.47 -3.80 -0.63
CA PRO A 3 12.63 -3.49 0.19
C PRO A 3 12.29 -2.30 1.11
N GLY A 4 12.40 -2.48 2.43
CA GLY A 4 12.05 -1.44 3.42
C GLY A 4 10.76 -1.68 4.20
N TRP A 5 10.00 -2.75 3.92
CA TRP A 5 8.98 -3.25 4.84
C TRP A 5 9.65 -4.05 5.96
N ASP A 6 10.44 -3.39 6.79
CA ASP A 6 11.07 -4.01 7.96
C ASP A 6 9.98 -4.18 9.05
N GLY A 7 9.77 -5.42 9.50
CA GLY A 7 8.70 -5.84 10.40
C GLY A 7 8.76 -5.29 11.83
N ALA A 8 9.45 -4.16 12.05
CA ALA A 8 9.73 -3.59 13.36
C ALA A 8 9.14 -2.18 13.55
N LYS A 9 7.89 -1.93 13.14
CA LYS A 9 7.01 -1.03 13.91
C LYS A 9 5.53 -1.38 13.76
N ALA A 10 5.06 -2.05 14.82
CA ALA A 10 3.69 -2.07 15.31
C ALA A 10 2.66 -2.89 14.53
N MET A 11 2.57 -4.17 14.89
CA MET A 11 1.26 -4.73 15.20
C MET A 11 0.63 -3.92 16.34
N LYS A 12 -0.16 -2.90 15.98
CA LYS A 12 -1.27 -2.36 16.77
C LYS A 12 -2.28 -1.76 15.79
N ALA A 13 -3.07 -2.65 15.21
CA ALA A 13 -4.43 -2.47 14.73
C ALA A 13 -4.96 -1.02 14.50
N SER A 14 -4.49 -0.31 13.46
CA SER A 14 -5.33 0.64 12.69
C SER A 14 -4.56 1.21 11.50
N LYS A 15 -4.87 0.67 10.31
CA LYS A 15 -4.64 1.16 8.94
C LYS A 15 -3.25 1.74 8.62
N PHE A 16 -2.55 1.08 7.69
CA PHE A 16 -1.43 1.54 6.87
C PHE A 16 -1.03 3.01 7.07
N THR A 17 0.24 3.21 7.45
CA THR A 17 0.82 4.54 7.60
C THR A 17 0.74 5.31 6.28
N ASP A 18 0.69 6.64 6.35
CA ASP A 18 0.62 7.52 5.17
C ASP A 18 1.76 7.21 4.16
N ALA A 19 2.98 7.01 4.68
CA ALA A 19 4.13 6.59 3.88
C ALA A 19 3.91 5.26 3.15
N GLN A 20 3.23 4.29 3.78
CA GLN A 20 2.89 3.02 3.12
C GLN A 20 1.83 3.23 2.03
N LYS A 21 0.82 4.08 2.25
CA LYS A 21 -0.19 4.39 1.23
C LYS A 21 0.45 5.08 0.02
N ALA A 22 1.24 6.12 0.25
CA ALA A 22 1.94 6.85 -0.79
C ALA A 22 2.91 5.95 -1.58
N PHE A 23 3.61 5.04 -0.90
CA PHE A 23 4.46 4.06 -1.57
C PHE A 23 3.66 3.11 -2.46
N ILE A 24 2.54 2.58 -1.96
CA ILE A 24 1.66 1.67 -2.71
C ILE A 24 1.06 2.38 -3.93
N LEU A 25 0.57 3.62 -3.79
CA LEU A 25 0.05 4.43 -4.89
C LEU A 25 1.14 4.70 -5.95
N LYS A 26 2.34 5.10 -5.50
CA LYS A 26 3.50 5.34 -6.38
C LYS A 26 3.88 4.10 -7.20
N GLN A 27 3.79 2.90 -6.62
CA GLN A 27 4.08 1.66 -7.35
C GLN A 27 3.08 1.42 -8.49
N GLY A 28 1.81 1.81 -8.31
CA GLY A 28 0.81 1.79 -9.38
C GLY A 28 1.12 2.79 -10.49
N GLU A 29 1.61 3.98 -10.13
CA GLU A 29 2.03 5.02 -11.08
C GLU A 29 3.32 4.67 -11.82
N GLU A 30 4.24 3.94 -11.19
CA GLU A 30 5.46 3.39 -11.80
C GLU A 30 5.18 2.28 -12.84
N GLY A 31 3.91 2.00 -13.12
CA GLY A 31 3.48 1.04 -14.14
C GLY A 31 3.30 -0.38 -13.62
N ILE A 32 3.38 -0.60 -12.30
CA ILE A 32 3.07 -1.91 -11.71
C ILE A 32 1.55 -2.07 -11.66
N PRO A 33 1.00 -3.18 -12.18
CA PRO A 33 -0.44 -3.38 -12.13
C PRO A 33 -0.94 -3.37 -10.69
N VAL A 34 -2.00 -2.59 -10.44
CA VAL A 34 -2.59 -2.41 -9.09
C VAL A 34 -2.94 -3.76 -8.44
N ALA A 35 -3.29 -4.77 -9.24
CA ALA A 35 -3.51 -6.15 -8.78
C ALA A 35 -2.27 -6.77 -8.10
N GLU A 36 -1.09 -6.58 -8.70
CA GLU A 36 0.19 -7.06 -8.18
C GLU A 36 0.59 -6.24 -6.94
N VAL A 37 0.43 -4.92 -6.98
CA VAL A 37 0.69 -4.01 -5.86
C VAL A 37 -0.16 -4.39 -4.65
N CYS A 38 -1.46 -4.59 -4.85
CA CYS A 38 -2.39 -4.99 -3.79
C CYS A 38 -2.06 -6.37 -3.22
N ARG A 39 -1.70 -7.33 -4.08
CA ARG A 39 -1.25 -8.66 -3.65
C ARG A 39 0.04 -8.61 -2.84
N LYS A 40 0.99 -7.74 -3.21
CA LYS A 40 2.27 -7.56 -2.48
C LYS A 40 2.10 -6.80 -1.18
N ALA A 41 1.21 -5.81 -1.15
CA ALA A 41 0.92 -5.00 0.03
C ALA A 41 -0.10 -5.65 0.99
N GLY A 42 -0.75 -6.74 0.57
CA GLY A 42 -1.79 -7.41 1.37
C GLY A 42 -3.07 -6.58 1.52
N ILE A 43 -3.39 -5.75 0.53
CA ILE A 43 -4.60 -4.91 0.51
C ILE A 43 -5.54 -5.34 -0.60
N SER A 44 -6.82 -4.97 -0.47
CA SER A 44 -7.78 -5.13 -1.55
C SER A 44 -7.71 -3.95 -2.50
N GLN A 45 -8.07 -4.16 -3.77
CA GLN A 45 -8.20 -3.07 -4.76
C GLN A 45 -9.08 -1.93 -4.21
N ALA A 46 -10.17 -2.27 -3.52
CA ALA A 46 -11.04 -1.29 -2.88
C ALA A 46 -10.27 -0.36 -1.92
N THR A 47 -9.36 -0.89 -1.11
CA THR A 47 -8.54 -0.09 -0.18
C THR A 47 -7.59 0.86 -0.92
N TYR A 48 -7.02 0.41 -2.04
CA TYR A 48 -6.18 1.24 -2.90
C TYR A 48 -6.96 2.42 -3.49
N PHE A 49 -8.13 2.14 -4.08
CA PHE A 49 -8.99 3.19 -4.64
C PHE A 49 -9.54 4.13 -3.57
N ASN A 50 -9.86 3.63 -2.38
CA ASN A 50 -10.25 4.47 -1.24
C ASN A 50 -9.14 5.43 -0.78
N TRP A 51 -7.87 5.17 -1.09
CA TRP A 51 -6.79 6.11 -0.80
C TRP A 51 -6.54 7.10 -1.93
N SER A 52 -6.75 6.70 -3.19
CA SER A 52 -6.69 7.62 -4.33
C SER A 52 -7.89 8.56 -4.42
N GLU A 53 -9.05 8.13 -3.90
CA GLU A 53 -10.30 8.91 -3.93
C GLU A 53 -10.45 9.83 -2.70
N ALA A 54 -9.72 9.60 -1.62
CA ALA A 54 -9.82 10.38 -0.37
C ALA A 54 -9.06 11.72 -0.39
N GLU A 55 -8.81 12.30 -1.57
CA GLU A 55 -8.32 13.68 -1.74
C GLU A 55 -9.49 14.66 -1.82
#